data_AF-A0AB34IG09-F1
#
_entry.id   AF-A0AB34IG09-F1
#
_cell.length_a   1.000
_cell.length_b   1.000
_cell.length_c   1.000
_cell.angle_alpha   90.00
_cell.angle_beta   90.00
_cell.angle_gamma   90.00
#
_symmetry.space_group_name_H-M   'P 1'
#
loop_
_entity.id
_entity.type
_entity.pdbx_description
1 polymer ?
#
loop_
_entity_poly.entity_id
_entity_poly.type
_entity_poly.pdbx_seq_one_letter_code
_entity_poly.pdbx_strand_id
1 'polypeptide(L)'
;MDFTQALGILQSRATPPADASRRCVDCSEEAGAATLPPSPPLPSLASLRLPDLLRQLLERQEERVATYRYFDSGFAAFLACAEAEGYEALAASATTRFASVSAAINAVGAQLDAAGGGALAALVRQLQGLEKRKLTLTARSHLLRHGLAVDELRARAAEERGETVPEKEGRASRMRAEEEEEVCDELRQVVEEVNEVLDEVRGELAEMEEEQ
;
A
#
# COMPACT_ATOMS: atom_id res chain seq x y z
N MET A 1 -8.26 -2.98 11.82
CA MET A 1 -8.84 -1.66 11.47
C MET A 1 -9.20 -1.73 10.00
N ASP A 2 -10.43 -1.38 9.63
CA ASP A 2 -10.85 -1.35 8.22
C ASP A 2 -10.26 -0.11 7.54
N PHE A 3 -9.79 -0.22 6.30
CA PHE A 3 -9.20 0.88 5.53
C PHE A 3 -10.19 2.05 5.38
N THR A 4 -11.49 1.74 5.31
CA THR A 4 -12.59 2.72 5.32
C THR A 4 -12.61 3.56 6.61
N GLN A 5 -12.25 2.97 7.76
CA GLN A 5 -12.16 3.70 9.03
C GLN A 5 -10.95 4.64 9.07
N ALA A 6 -9.81 4.22 8.50
CA ALA A 6 -8.63 5.07 8.38
C ALA A 6 -8.92 6.32 7.52
N LEU A 7 -9.63 6.13 6.41
CA LEU A 7 -10.04 7.21 5.50
C LEU A 7 -10.94 8.25 6.18
N GLY A 8 -11.91 7.82 6.98
CA GLY A 8 -12.74 8.74 7.76
C GLY A 8 -11.96 9.54 8.81
N ILE A 9 -10.88 8.98 9.38
CA ILE A 9 -9.99 9.69 10.31
C ILE A 9 -9.16 10.76 9.58
N LEU A 10 -8.70 10.48 8.35
CA LEU A 10 -7.99 11.47 7.54
C LEU A 10 -8.87 12.67 7.20
N GLN A 11 -10.08 12.41 6.71
CA GLN A 11 -11.02 13.45 6.28
C GLN A 11 -11.47 14.34 7.45
N SER A 12 -11.74 13.75 8.62
CA SER A 12 -12.15 14.54 9.81
C SER A 12 -11.04 15.42 10.38
N ARG A 13 -9.78 15.15 10.05
CA ARG A 13 -8.60 15.90 10.51
C ARG A 13 -8.04 16.88 9.48
N ALA A 14 -8.48 16.77 8.22
CA ALA A 14 -7.98 17.56 7.10
C ALA A 14 -8.60 18.95 6.99
N THR A 15 -9.34 19.47 7.98
CA THR A 15 -9.82 20.85 7.95
C THR A 15 -8.62 21.80 8.04
N PRO A 16 -8.25 22.50 6.96
CA PRO A 16 -7.17 23.47 7.01
C PRO A 16 -7.64 24.69 7.82
N PRO A 17 -6.72 25.45 8.45
CA PRO A 17 -7.06 26.77 8.97
C PRO A 17 -7.55 27.65 7.81
N ALA A 18 -8.60 28.45 8.07
CA ALA A 18 -9.34 29.21 7.05
C ALA A 18 -8.50 30.18 6.19
N ASP A 19 -7.27 30.48 6.60
CA ASP A 19 -6.37 31.44 5.92
C ASP A 19 -5.27 30.79 5.06
N ALA A 20 -5.19 29.45 4.96
CA ALA A 20 -4.13 28.77 4.20
C ALA A 20 -4.39 28.70 2.67
N SER A 21 -5.27 29.54 2.11
CA SER A 21 -5.58 29.56 0.67
C SER A 21 -4.50 30.33 -0.11
N ARG A 22 -3.29 29.76 -0.18
CA ARG A 22 -2.34 30.08 -1.26
C ARG A 22 -2.45 28.98 -2.30
N ARG A 23 -3.26 29.23 -3.33
CA ARG A 23 -3.34 28.41 -4.53
C ARG A 23 -1.94 28.17 -5.09
N CYS A 24 -1.53 26.91 -5.22
CA CYS A 24 -0.35 26.56 -6.00
C CYS A 24 -0.65 26.85 -7.47
N VAL A 25 -0.19 27.99 -7.99
CA VAL A 25 -0.45 28.42 -9.38
C VAL A 25 0.29 27.54 -10.40
N ASP A 26 1.31 26.78 -9.98
CA ASP A 26 2.16 25.95 -10.84
C ASP A 26 1.88 24.44 -10.78
N CYS A 27 0.83 23.99 -10.08
CA CYS A 27 0.55 22.56 -9.93
C CYS A 27 -0.21 21.92 -11.13
N SER A 28 -0.31 22.62 -12.27
CA SER A 28 -1.33 22.31 -13.28
C SER A 28 -0.95 21.33 -14.39
N GLU A 29 0.31 20.92 -14.59
CA GLU A 29 0.63 20.19 -15.85
C GLU A 29 1.42 18.87 -15.78
N GLU A 30 2.04 18.45 -14.67
CA GLU A 30 2.80 17.17 -14.68
C GLU A 30 2.67 16.28 -13.43
N ALA A 31 1.59 16.38 -12.66
CA ALA A 31 1.20 15.28 -11.77
C ALA A 31 0.47 14.20 -12.58
N GLY A 32 1.17 13.62 -13.56
CA GLY A 32 0.70 12.44 -14.26
C GLY A 32 0.60 11.29 -13.26
N ALA A 33 -0.55 11.18 -12.60
CA ALA A 33 -0.91 9.98 -11.85
C ALA A 33 -0.79 8.82 -12.84
N ALA A 34 0.35 8.13 -12.81
CA ALA A 34 0.67 7.09 -13.75
C ALA A 34 -0.49 6.10 -13.73
N THR A 35 -1.31 6.15 -14.78
CA THR A 35 -2.50 5.31 -14.86
C THR A 35 -1.97 3.91 -15.07
N LEU A 36 -2.04 3.09 -14.03
CA LEU A 36 -1.59 1.72 -14.15
C LEU A 36 -2.47 0.99 -15.17
N PRO A 37 -1.88 0.17 -16.05
CA PRO A 37 -2.63 -0.56 -17.04
C PRO A 37 -3.67 -1.47 -16.35
N PRO A 38 -4.83 -1.70 -16.99
CA PRO A 38 -5.82 -2.63 -16.46
C PRO A 38 -5.21 -4.03 -16.31
N SER A 39 -5.59 -4.72 -15.23
CA SER A 39 -5.15 -6.10 -14.99
C SER A 39 -5.61 -6.98 -16.16
N PRO A 40 -4.72 -7.78 -16.76
CA PRO A 40 -5.12 -8.69 -17.82
C PRO A 40 -6.11 -9.74 -17.30
N PRO A 41 -7.11 -10.16 -18.12
CA PRO A 41 -8.09 -11.16 -17.72
C PRO A 41 -7.39 -12.49 -17.38
N LEU A 42 -7.90 -13.17 -16.35
CA LEU A 42 -7.32 -14.44 -15.92
C LEU A 42 -7.59 -15.54 -16.97
N PRO A 43 -6.57 -16.29 -17.40
CA PRO A 43 -6.79 -17.52 -18.15
C PRO A 43 -7.53 -18.54 -17.27
N SER A 44 -8.17 -19.52 -17.90
CA SER A 44 -8.81 -20.62 -17.17
C SER A 44 -7.75 -21.40 -16.37
N LEU A 45 -7.80 -21.31 -15.04
CA LEU A 45 -6.83 -21.95 -14.15
C LEU A 45 -6.99 -23.48 -14.09
N ALA A 46 -8.19 -24.00 -14.38
CA ALA A 46 -8.54 -25.40 -14.14
C ALA A 46 -7.72 -26.43 -14.96
N SER A 47 -7.14 -26.00 -16.07
CA SER A 47 -6.34 -26.87 -16.97
C SER A 47 -4.82 -26.62 -16.86
N LEU A 48 -4.39 -25.72 -15.98
CA LEU A 48 -2.97 -25.38 -15.84
C LEU A 48 -2.24 -26.43 -15.00
N ARG A 49 -0.98 -26.69 -15.37
CA ARG A 49 -0.08 -27.52 -14.56
C ARG A 49 0.47 -26.71 -13.40
N LEU A 50 1.04 -27.37 -12.38
CA LEU A 50 1.60 -26.70 -11.20
C LEU A 50 2.62 -25.59 -11.55
N PRO A 51 3.59 -25.78 -12.46
CA PRO A 51 4.53 -24.70 -12.82
C PRO A 51 3.83 -23.49 -13.43
N ASP A 52 2.81 -23.73 -14.27
CA ASP A 52 2.04 -22.67 -14.91
C ASP A 52 1.24 -21.87 -13.87
N LEU A 53 0.71 -22.53 -12.84
CA LEU A 53 0.04 -21.87 -11.70
C LEU A 53 1.00 -21.02 -10.86
N LEU A 54 2.24 -21.49 -10.64
CA LEU A 54 3.26 -20.70 -9.92
C LEU A 54 3.71 -19.47 -10.71
N ARG A 55 3.83 -19.55 -12.05
CA ARG A 55 4.08 -18.37 -12.88
C ARG A 55 2.95 -17.36 -12.77
N GLN A 56 1.70 -17.82 -12.82
CA GLN A 56 0.52 -16.96 -12.61
C GLN A 56 0.55 -16.28 -11.23
N LEU A 57 0.95 -17.00 -10.17
CA LEU A 57 1.11 -16.43 -8.83
C LEU A 57 2.14 -15.29 -8.83
N LEU A 58 3.33 -15.52 -9.41
CA LEU A 58 4.40 -14.53 -9.46
C LEU A 58 4.00 -13.29 -10.26
N GLU A 59 3.35 -13.45 -11.41
CA GLU A 59 2.81 -12.32 -12.19
C GLU A 59 1.80 -11.48 -11.38
N ARG A 60 0.88 -12.14 -10.66
CA ARG A 60 -0.08 -11.41 -9.81
C ARG A 60 0.63 -10.68 -8.66
N GLN A 61 1.71 -11.25 -8.16
CA GLN A 61 2.52 -10.62 -7.12
C GLN A 61 3.27 -9.38 -7.67
N GLU A 62 3.79 -9.42 -8.89
CA GLU A 62 4.35 -8.23 -9.55
C GLU A 62 3.32 -7.11 -9.73
N GLU A 63 2.08 -7.48 -10.12
CA GLU A 63 0.97 -6.52 -10.19
C GLU A 63 0.65 -5.90 -8.83
N ARG A 64 0.69 -6.70 -7.75
CA ARG A 64 0.52 -6.21 -6.38
C ARG A 64 1.61 -5.19 -6.02
N VAL A 65 2.87 -5.49 -6.32
CA VAL A 65 4.00 -4.57 -6.09
C VAL A 65 3.82 -3.26 -6.86
N ALA A 66 3.40 -3.33 -8.13
CA ALA A 66 3.07 -2.14 -8.91
C ALA A 66 1.92 -1.33 -8.27
N THR A 67 0.92 -2.00 -7.70
CA THR A 67 -0.19 -1.36 -7.00
C THR A 67 0.26 -0.62 -5.74
N TYR A 68 1.16 -1.19 -4.93
CA TYR A 68 1.78 -0.47 -3.80
C TYR A 68 2.53 0.77 -4.27
N ARG A 69 3.39 0.65 -5.29
CA ARG A 69 4.16 1.79 -5.83
C ARG A 69 3.25 2.93 -6.28
N TYR A 70 2.17 2.62 -7.00
CA TYR A 70 1.17 3.61 -7.39
C TYR A 70 0.51 4.26 -6.18
N PHE A 71 0.11 3.47 -5.19
CA PHE A 71 -0.54 3.99 -3.99
C PHE A 71 0.40 4.91 -3.18
N ASP A 72 1.65 4.49 -2.97
CA ASP A 72 2.67 5.26 -2.25
C ASP A 72 3.03 6.56 -3.01
N SER A 73 3.18 6.49 -4.34
CA SER A 73 3.47 7.66 -5.17
C SER A 73 2.33 8.67 -5.18
N GLY A 74 1.08 8.19 -5.25
CA GLY A 74 -0.10 9.04 -5.21
C GLY A 74 -0.27 9.68 -3.83
N PHE A 75 0.06 8.96 -2.76
CA PHE A 75 0.08 9.52 -1.41
C PHE A 75 1.17 10.58 -1.24
N ALA A 76 2.38 10.35 -1.77
CA ALA A 76 3.44 11.35 -1.75
C ALA A 76 3.05 12.63 -2.50
N ALA A 77 2.41 12.50 -3.66
CA ALA A 77 1.88 13.63 -4.42
C ALA A 77 0.76 14.37 -3.64
N PHE A 78 -0.11 13.61 -2.97
CA PHE A 78 -1.13 14.18 -2.08
C PHE A 78 -0.52 15.00 -0.94
N LEU A 79 0.54 14.50 -0.28
CA LEU A 79 1.21 15.26 0.78
C LEU A 79 1.94 16.52 0.26
N ALA A 80 2.43 16.50 -0.98
CA ALA A 80 3.12 17.64 -1.58
C ALA A 80 2.16 18.79 -1.95
N CYS A 81 0.91 18.47 -2.27
CA CYS A 81 -0.10 19.44 -2.68
C CYS A 81 -1.15 19.60 -1.57
N ALA A 82 -1.04 20.65 -0.76
CA ALA A 82 -1.96 20.93 0.37
C ALA A 82 -3.44 21.11 -0.03
N GLU A 83 -3.76 21.18 -1.33
CA GLU A 83 -5.12 21.27 -1.90
C GLU A 83 -5.53 20.02 -2.70
N ALA A 84 -4.77 18.92 -2.66
CA ALA A 84 -5.05 17.73 -3.47
C ALA A 84 -6.31 16.99 -2.97
N GLU A 85 -7.47 17.43 -3.43
CA GLU A 85 -8.63 16.56 -3.59
C GLU A 85 -8.19 15.29 -4.34
N GLY A 86 -8.68 14.13 -3.89
CA GLY A 86 -8.46 12.87 -4.62
C GLY A 86 -7.68 11.78 -3.90
N TYR A 87 -7.18 11.98 -2.67
CA TYR A 87 -6.65 10.85 -1.91
C TYR A 87 -7.70 9.76 -1.67
N GLU A 88 -8.96 10.13 -1.46
CA GLU A 88 -10.07 9.16 -1.38
C GLU A 88 -10.24 8.37 -2.68
N ALA A 89 -10.21 9.03 -3.84
CA ALA A 89 -10.31 8.38 -5.13
C ALA A 89 -9.10 7.45 -5.40
N LEU A 90 -7.89 7.90 -5.06
CA LEU A 90 -6.67 7.09 -5.11
C LEU A 90 -6.79 5.85 -4.23
N ALA A 91 -7.23 6.02 -2.99
CA ALA A 91 -7.38 4.98 -2.00
C ALA A 91 -8.47 3.96 -2.40
N ALA A 92 -9.60 4.41 -2.95
CA ALA A 92 -10.64 3.56 -3.50
C ALA A 92 -10.16 2.77 -4.73
N SER A 93 -9.42 3.43 -5.64
CA SER A 93 -8.78 2.79 -6.80
C SER A 93 -7.78 1.72 -6.37
N ALA A 94 -6.84 2.04 -5.47
CA ALA A 94 -5.86 1.12 -4.94
C ALA A 94 -6.53 -0.08 -4.23
N THR A 95 -7.55 0.17 -3.42
CA THR A 95 -8.32 -0.89 -2.71
C THR A 95 -8.96 -1.86 -3.68
N THR A 96 -9.61 -1.34 -4.73
CA THR A 96 -10.25 -2.17 -5.77
C THR A 96 -9.21 -3.07 -6.45
N ARG A 97 -8.02 -2.53 -6.74
CA ARG A 97 -6.94 -3.28 -7.37
C ARG A 97 -6.34 -4.34 -6.43
N PHE A 98 -6.07 -4.00 -5.17
CA PHE A 98 -5.65 -4.97 -4.17
C PHE A 98 -6.67 -6.10 -3.99
N ALA A 99 -7.97 -5.80 -3.98
CA ALA A 99 -9.03 -6.79 -3.89
C ALA A 99 -9.01 -7.74 -5.11
N SER A 100 -8.91 -7.18 -6.32
CA SER A 100 -8.81 -7.96 -7.56
C SER A 100 -7.60 -8.91 -7.56
N VAL A 101 -6.41 -8.39 -7.25
CA VAL A 101 -5.17 -9.18 -7.20
C VAL A 101 -5.24 -10.26 -6.11
N SER A 102 -5.81 -9.95 -4.96
CA SER A 102 -5.96 -10.93 -3.86
C SER A 102 -6.94 -12.04 -4.24
N ALA A 103 -8.04 -11.72 -4.92
CA ALA A 103 -8.98 -12.71 -5.43
C ALA A 103 -8.31 -13.64 -6.47
N ALA A 104 -7.51 -13.07 -7.37
CA ALA A 104 -6.75 -13.84 -8.35
C ALA A 104 -5.75 -14.81 -7.69
N ILE A 105 -4.97 -14.34 -6.71
CA ILE A 105 -4.01 -15.19 -6.00
C ILE A 105 -4.72 -16.28 -5.19
N ASN A 106 -5.85 -15.96 -4.55
CA ASN A 106 -6.65 -16.97 -3.84
C ASN A 106 -7.18 -18.05 -4.79
N ALA A 107 -7.59 -17.68 -6.01
CA ALA A 107 -8.00 -18.64 -7.03
C ALA A 107 -6.84 -19.56 -7.45
N VAL A 108 -5.63 -19.01 -7.62
CA VAL A 108 -4.41 -19.81 -7.88
C VAL A 108 -4.14 -20.76 -6.71
N GLY A 109 -4.19 -20.28 -5.47
CA GLY A 109 -4.00 -21.11 -4.28
C GLY A 109 -4.99 -22.27 -4.17
N ALA A 110 -6.28 -22.01 -4.47
CA ALA A 110 -7.30 -23.05 -4.49
C ALA A 110 -7.05 -24.10 -5.60
N GLN A 111 -6.57 -23.65 -6.76
CA GLN A 111 -6.26 -24.55 -7.87
C GLN A 111 -5.00 -25.39 -7.60
N LEU A 112 -3.97 -24.82 -6.95
CA LEU A 112 -2.80 -25.57 -6.49
C LEU A 112 -3.20 -26.70 -5.55
N ASP A 113 -4.08 -26.42 -4.58
CA ASP A 113 -4.59 -27.40 -3.64
C ASP A 113 -5.34 -28.54 -4.36
N ALA A 114 -6.24 -28.19 -5.29
CA ALA A 114 -7.00 -29.14 -6.10
C ALA A 114 -6.12 -30.01 -7.01
N ALA A 115 -4.98 -29.49 -7.46
CA ALA A 115 -4.00 -30.21 -8.28
C ALA A 115 -3.00 -31.06 -7.46
N GLY A 116 -3.18 -31.16 -6.13
CA GLY A 116 -2.30 -31.91 -5.23
C GLY A 116 -1.08 -31.15 -4.71
N GLY A 117 -0.93 -29.87 -5.06
CA GLY A 117 0.14 -28.97 -4.61
C GLY A 117 -0.15 -28.35 -3.23
N GLY A 118 -0.55 -29.16 -2.24
CA GLY A 118 -1.01 -28.65 -0.93
C GLY A 118 0.02 -27.82 -0.17
N ALA A 119 1.31 -28.17 -0.28
CA ALA A 119 2.41 -27.38 0.30
C ALA A 119 2.52 -26.00 -0.36
N LEU A 120 2.50 -25.92 -1.69
CA LEU A 120 2.48 -24.65 -2.43
C LEU A 120 1.25 -23.80 -2.09
N ALA A 121 0.09 -24.44 -1.95
CA ALA A 121 -1.13 -23.75 -1.51
C ALA A 121 -0.98 -23.16 -0.09
N ALA A 122 -0.19 -23.79 0.78
CA ALA A 122 0.14 -23.25 2.10
C ALA A 122 1.03 -22.00 2.01
N LEU A 123 2.04 -22.01 1.13
CA LEU A 123 2.88 -20.84 0.85
C LEU A 123 2.04 -19.67 0.33
N VAL A 124 1.08 -19.92 -0.56
CA VAL A 124 0.15 -18.89 -1.05
C VAL A 124 -0.66 -18.27 0.09
N ARG A 125 -1.18 -19.09 1.02
CA ARG A 125 -1.92 -18.59 2.19
C ARG A 125 -1.03 -17.76 3.12
N GLN A 126 0.20 -18.19 3.35
CA GLN A 126 1.19 -17.44 4.12
C GLN A 126 1.48 -16.08 3.46
N LEU A 127 1.75 -16.07 2.16
CA LEU A 127 1.96 -14.85 1.38
C LEU A 127 0.77 -13.89 1.49
N GLN A 128 -0.47 -14.38 1.37
CA GLN A 128 -1.68 -13.55 1.54
C GLN A 128 -1.80 -12.98 2.96
N GLY A 129 -1.42 -13.74 3.97
CA GLY A 129 -1.39 -13.28 5.37
C GLY A 129 -0.41 -12.13 5.57
N LEU A 130 0.82 -12.29 5.08
CA LEU A 130 1.87 -11.26 5.13
C LEU A 130 1.46 -10.01 4.36
N GLU A 131 0.86 -10.17 3.17
CA GLU A 131 0.43 -9.05 2.34
C GLU A 131 -0.74 -8.26 2.94
N LYS A 132 -1.65 -8.95 3.64
CA LYS A 132 -2.67 -8.28 4.44
C LYS A 132 -2.06 -7.45 5.57
N ARG A 133 -1.03 -7.99 6.25
CA ARG A 133 -0.29 -7.27 7.30
C ARG A 133 0.41 -6.05 6.73
N LYS A 134 1.12 -6.20 5.61
CA LYS A 134 1.80 -5.11 4.88
C LYS A 134 0.83 -3.99 4.53
N LEU A 135 -0.30 -4.30 3.88
CA LEU A 135 -1.30 -3.29 3.50
C LEU A 135 -1.86 -2.53 4.71
N THR A 136 -2.07 -3.22 5.83
CA THR A 136 -2.51 -2.60 7.09
C THR A 136 -1.48 -1.61 7.63
N LEU A 137 -0.20 -2.01 7.63
CA LEU A 137 0.90 -1.15 8.08
C LEU A 137 1.12 0.03 7.12
N THR A 138 1.02 -0.16 5.79
CA THR A 138 1.07 0.91 4.80
C THR A 138 -0.01 1.96 5.06
N ALA A 139 -1.25 1.54 5.30
CA ALA A 139 -2.34 2.45 5.63
C ALA A 139 -2.08 3.21 6.95
N ARG A 140 -1.54 2.54 7.97
CA ARG A 140 -1.14 3.18 9.24
C ARG A 140 -0.02 4.21 9.02
N SER A 141 1.02 3.87 8.25
CA SER A 141 2.09 4.80 7.88
C SER A 141 1.53 6.04 7.16
N HIS A 142 0.60 5.87 6.21
CA HIS A 142 -0.06 7.01 5.55
C HIS A 142 -0.79 7.92 6.54
N LEU A 143 -1.50 7.36 7.53
CA LEU A 143 -2.16 8.14 8.57
C LEU A 143 -1.18 8.97 9.39
N LEU A 144 -0.06 8.37 9.80
CA LEU A 144 0.96 9.01 10.62
C LEU A 144 1.68 10.12 9.85
N ARG A 145 2.12 9.81 8.62
CA ARG A 145 2.78 10.78 7.73
C ARG A 145 1.89 11.96 7.40
N HIS A 146 0.60 11.74 7.15
CA HIS A 146 -0.35 12.85 6.99
C HIS A 146 -0.49 13.69 8.27
N GLY A 147 -0.58 13.04 9.45
CA GLY A 147 -0.61 13.74 10.73
C GLY A 147 0.62 14.61 10.96
N LEU A 148 1.81 14.11 10.63
CA LEU A 148 3.07 14.85 10.71
C LEU A 148 3.11 16.03 9.73
N ALA A 149 2.66 15.85 8.49
CA ALA A 149 2.58 16.94 7.52
C ALA A 149 1.64 18.07 7.99
N VAL A 150 0.50 17.72 8.60
CA VAL A 150 -0.43 18.69 9.19
C VAL A 150 0.19 19.42 10.38
N ASP A 151 0.92 18.70 11.25
CA ASP A 151 1.63 19.31 12.38
C ASP A 151 2.70 20.31 11.89
N GLU A 152 3.44 19.96 10.84
CA GLU A 152 4.45 20.82 10.24
C GLU A 152 3.83 22.10 9.66
N LEU A 153 2.71 21.99 8.94
CA LEU A 153 1.99 23.16 8.43
C LEU A 153 1.50 24.08 9.56
N ARG A 154 0.99 23.51 10.66
CA ARG A 154 0.57 24.29 11.84
C ARG A 154 1.75 24.98 12.51
N ALA A 155 2.88 24.29 12.64
CA ALA A 155 4.10 24.84 13.23
C ALA A 155 4.63 26.02 12.41
N ARG A 156 4.70 25.88 11.08
CA ARG A 156 5.09 26.97 10.17
C ARG A 156 4.14 28.17 10.28
N ALA A 157 2.82 27.92 10.31
CA ALA A 157 1.84 28.99 10.44
C ALA A 157 1.92 29.73 11.79
N ALA A 158 2.24 29.03 12.89
CA ALA A 158 2.46 29.66 14.19
C ALA A 158 3.73 30.52 14.17
N GLU A 159 4.83 30.01 13.60
CA GLU A 159 6.08 30.74 13.44
C GLU A 159 5.89 32.03 12.62
N GLU A 160 5.16 31.97 11.50
CA GLU A 160 4.82 33.14 10.68
C GLU A 160 4.03 34.22 11.45
N ARG A 161 3.24 33.82 12.45
CA ARG A 161 2.52 34.74 13.35
C ARG A 161 3.35 35.19 14.56
N GLY A 162 4.58 34.69 14.72
CA GLY A 162 5.38 34.91 15.93
C GLY A 162 4.84 34.20 17.17
N GLU A 163 4.03 33.17 16.97
CA GLU A 163 3.45 32.32 18.02
C GLU A 163 4.29 31.07 18.23
N THR A 164 4.31 30.55 19.46
CA THR A 164 4.91 29.25 19.76
C THR A 164 3.87 28.14 19.65
N VAL A 165 4.24 27.01 19.06
CA VAL A 165 3.41 25.79 19.06
C VAL A 165 3.18 25.34 20.52
N PRO A 166 1.93 25.08 20.94
CA PRO A 166 1.65 24.56 22.28
C PRO A 166 2.47 23.30 22.59
N GLU A 167 3.08 23.21 23.78
CA GLU A 167 3.91 22.06 24.16
C GLU A 167 3.21 20.71 23.99
N LYS A 168 1.89 20.68 24.22
CA LYS A 168 1.05 19.49 24.03
C LYS A 168 1.03 19.03 22.57
N GLU A 169 0.95 19.95 21.62
CA GLU A 169 0.98 19.64 20.19
C GLU A 169 2.38 19.19 19.76
N GLY A 170 3.43 19.86 20.25
CA GLY A 170 4.81 19.42 20.01
C GLY A 170 5.09 18.01 20.56
N ARG A 171 4.53 17.66 21.73
CA ARG A 171 4.61 16.30 22.27
C ARG A 171 3.84 15.30 21.41
N ALA A 172 2.64 15.64 20.96
CA ALA A 172 1.85 14.77 20.09
C ALA A 172 2.53 14.51 18.74
N SER A 173 3.19 15.52 18.17
CA SER A 173 3.98 15.38 16.95
C SER A 173 5.17 14.44 17.13
N ARG A 174 5.92 14.56 18.25
CA ARG A 174 7.01 13.62 18.57
C ARG A 174 6.55 12.17 18.73
N MET A 175 5.46 11.94 19.46
CA MET A 175 4.89 10.59 19.60
C MET A 175 4.45 10.00 18.25
N ARG A 176 3.90 10.82 17.35
CA ARG A 176 3.56 10.38 15.98
C ARG A 176 4.80 10.01 15.16
N ALA A 177 5.90 10.73 15.32
CA ALA A 177 7.15 10.44 14.62
C ALA A 177 7.78 9.14 15.11
N GLU A 178 7.80 8.93 16.43
CA GLU A 178 8.25 7.66 17.03
C GLU A 178 7.39 6.47 16.55
N GLU A 179 6.05 6.64 16.53
CA GLU A 179 5.15 5.60 16.02
C GLU A 179 5.35 5.33 14.51
N GLU A 180 5.70 6.34 13.72
CA GLU A 180 5.95 6.19 12.29
C GLU A 180 7.23 5.39 12.02
N GLU A 181 8.28 5.64 12.80
CA GLU A 181 9.52 4.88 12.77
C GLU A 181 9.29 3.39 13.09
N GLU A 182 8.53 3.10 14.15
CA GLU A 182 8.15 1.72 14.50
C GLU A 182 7.39 1.02 13.36
N VAL A 183 6.42 1.71 12.74
CA VAL A 183 5.65 1.16 11.62
C VAL A 183 6.53 0.93 10.39
N CYS A 184 7.51 1.80 10.14
CA CYS A 184 8.47 1.62 9.05
C CYS A 184 9.39 0.41 9.26
N ASP A 185 9.83 0.16 10.48
CA ASP A 185 10.62 -1.03 10.80
C ASP A 185 9.78 -2.31 10.67
N GLU A 186 8.53 -2.31 11.14
CA GLU A 186 7.60 -3.42 10.92
C GLU A 186 7.33 -3.67 9.42
N LEU A 187 7.18 -2.61 8.62
CA LEU A 187 7.01 -2.72 7.17
C LEU A 187 8.23 -3.37 6.51
N ARG A 188 9.45 -2.99 6.92
CA ARG A 188 10.69 -3.58 6.41
C ARG A 188 10.73 -5.07 6.69
N GLN A 189 10.44 -5.47 7.93
CA GLN A 189 10.40 -6.87 8.33
C GLN A 189 9.37 -7.66 7.51
N VAL A 190 8.13 -7.14 7.36
CA VAL A 190 7.10 -7.85 6.59
C VAL A 190 7.49 -7.98 5.11
N VAL A 191 8.19 -7.00 4.54
CA VAL A 191 8.70 -7.10 3.16
C VAL A 191 9.77 -8.19 3.03
N GLU A 192 10.66 -8.32 4.02
CA GLU A 192 11.64 -9.42 4.07
C GLU A 192 10.93 -10.77 4.13
N GLU A 193 9.98 -10.94 5.05
CA GLU A 193 9.17 -12.17 5.17
C GLU A 193 8.41 -12.49 3.87
N VAL A 194 7.88 -11.49 3.17
CA VAL A 194 7.23 -11.69 1.85
C VAL A 194 8.24 -12.19 0.82
N ASN A 195 9.45 -11.62 0.78
CA ASN A 195 10.47 -12.01 -0.18
C ASN A 195 10.97 -13.43 0.08
N GLU A 196 11.14 -13.83 1.34
CA GLU A 196 11.51 -15.20 1.71
C GLU A 196 10.51 -16.23 1.16
N VAL A 197 9.21 -15.98 1.33
CA VAL A 197 8.16 -16.87 0.79
C VAL A 197 8.19 -16.89 -0.74
N LEU A 198 8.47 -15.76 -1.39
CA LEU A 198 8.56 -15.70 -2.85
C LEU A 198 9.81 -16.41 -3.38
N ASP A 199 10.92 -16.38 -2.64
CA ASP A 199 12.13 -17.11 -3.00
C ASP A 199 11.93 -18.62 -2.85
N GLU A 200 11.21 -19.06 -1.82
CA GLU A 200 10.77 -20.46 -1.68
C GLU A 200 9.91 -20.90 -2.87
N VAL A 201 8.89 -20.09 -3.24
CA VAL A 201 8.05 -20.35 -4.41
C VAL A 201 8.86 -20.42 -5.72
N ARG A 202 9.87 -19.56 -5.89
CA ARG A 202 10.75 -19.56 -7.07
C ARG A 202 11.64 -20.80 -7.11
N GLY A 203 12.13 -21.25 -5.95
CA GLY A 203 12.90 -22.48 -5.82
C GLY A 203 12.08 -23.69 -6.26
N GLU A 204 10.88 -23.85 -5.72
CA GLU A 204 9.95 -24.93 -6.09
C GLU A 204 9.60 -24.90 -7.58
N LEU A 205 9.39 -23.71 -8.16
CA LEU A 205 9.15 -23.57 -9.60
C LEU A 205 10.35 -24.05 -10.43
N ALA A 206 11.57 -23.67 -10.05
CA ALA A 206 12.78 -24.06 -10.76
C ALA A 206 12.99 -25.58 -10.72
N GLU A 207 12.80 -26.22 -9.56
CA GLU A 207 12.89 -27.68 -9.42
C GLU A 207 11.90 -28.40 -10.35
N MET A 208 10.64 -27.93 -10.41
CA MET A 208 9.63 -28.53 -11.31
C MET A 208 9.91 -28.31 -12.80
N GLU A 209 10.65 -27.27 -13.17
CA GLU A 209 11.05 -27.00 -14.55
C GLU A 209 12.22 -27.88 -15.00
N GLU A 210 13.11 -28.29 -14.09
CA GLU A 210 14.23 -29.20 -14.38
C GLU A 210 13.81 -30.66 -14.59
N GLU A 211 12.67 -31.08 -14.00
CA GLU A 211 12.15 -32.45 -14.10
C GLU A 211 11.37 -32.75 -15.39
N GLN A 212 11.19 -31.77 -16.29
CA GLN A 212 10.43 -31.88 -17.54
C GLN A 212 11.29 -32.11 -18.78
#